data_AF-A0A931XWS1-F1
#
_entry.id   AF-A0A931XWS1-F1
#
_cell.length_a   1.000
_cell.length_b   1.000
_cell.length_c   1.000
_cell.angle_alpha   90.00
_cell.angle_beta   90.00
_cell.angle_gamma   90.00
#
_symmetry.space_group_name_H-M   'P 1'
#
loop_
_entity.id
_entity.type
_entity.pdbx_description
1 polymer ?
#
loop_
_entity_poly.entity_id
_entity_poly.type
_entity_poly.pdbx_seq_one_letter_code
_entity_poly.pdbx_strand_id
1 'polypeptide(L)'
;AHEDMVRQKPDLVRRFVRASLRGWQYMIDHPSEVADLFLKANPNIDPAYARAKIPAVVSLAQSETTKRLGLGASTREEWEAMQKMLLEFKILDAPIELAKLYTNDFLR
;
A
#
# COMPACT_ATOMS: atom_id res chain seq x y z
N ALA A 1 -1.54 3.21 10.56
CA ALA A 1 -1.38 2.72 11.96
C ALA A 1 -2.08 3.71 12.89
N HIS A 2 -2.59 3.28 14.06
CA HIS A 2 -3.16 4.21 15.04
C HIS A 2 -2.08 5.20 15.50
N GLU A 3 -2.42 6.49 15.66
CA GLU A 3 -1.42 7.52 15.97
C GLU A 3 -0.65 7.24 17.27
N ASP A 4 -1.33 6.68 18.29
CA ASP A 4 -0.66 6.28 19.54
C ASP A 4 0.42 5.24 19.32
N MET A 5 0.21 4.29 18.42
CA MET A 5 1.24 3.28 18.10
C MET A 5 2.42 3.92 17.38
N VAL A 6 2.16 4.87 16.48
CA VAL A 6 3.21 5.62 15.77
C VAL A 6 4.06 6.43 16.75
N ARG A 7 3.42 7.11 17.72
CA ARG A 7 4.11 7.93 18.72
C ARG A 7 4.82 7.10 19.79
N GLN A 8 4.15 6.10 20.35
CA GLN A 8 4.64 5.36 21.52
C GLN A 8 5.54 4.19 21.13
N LYS A 9 5.35 3.62 19.93
CA LYS A 9 6.10 2.44 19.46
C LYS A 9 6.62 2.63 18.02
N PRO A 10 7.36 3.72 17.72
CA PRO A 10 7.82 4.01 16.35
C PRO A 10 8.73 2.91 15.77
N ASP A 11 9.57 2.27 16.59
CA ASP A 11 10.40 1.15 16.12
C ASP A 11 9.57 -0.07 15.70
N LEU A 12 8.51 -0.38 16.45
CA LEU A 12 7.58 -1.46 16.09
C LEU A 12 6.92 -1.17 14.74
N VAL A 13 6.45 0.06 14.53
CA VAL A 13 5.86 0.49 13.26
C VAL A 13 6.89 0.39 12.12
N ARG A 14 8.12 0.88 12.33
CA ARG A 14 9.20 0.80 11.33
C ARG A 14 9.51 -0.64 10.93
N ARG A 15 9.66 -1.53 11.92
CA ARG A 15 9.95 -2.96 11.69
C ARG A 15 8.81 -3.64 10.94
N PHE A 16 7.56 -3.32 11.29
CA PHE A 16 6.38 -3.84 10.60
C PHE A 16 6.35 -3.37 9.14
N VAL A 17 6.45 -2.05 8.90
CA VAL A 17 6.43 -1.48 7.54
C VAL A 17 7.55 -2.09 6.69
N ARG A 18 8.77 -2.17 7.21
CA ARG A 18 9.90 -2.79 6.51
C ARG A 18 9.64 -4.26 6.18
N ALA A 19 9.07 -5.04 7.09
CA ALA A 19 8.73 -6.43 6.83
C ALA A 19 7.62 -6.57 5.77
N SER A 20 6.60 -5.71 5.81
CA SER A 20 5.54 -5.67 4.80
C SER A 20 6.09 -5.32 3.41
N LEU A 21 6.97 -4.33 3.31
CA LEU A 21 7.60 -3.94 2.04
C LEU A 21 8.47 -5.07 1.46
N ARG A 22 9.14 -5.86 2.29
CA ARG A 22 9.85 -7.07 1.82
C ARG A 22 8.89 -8.10 1.22
N GLY A 23 7.71 -8.28 1.80
CA GLY A 23 6.66 -9.15 1.24
C GLY A 23 6.15 -8.64 -0.12
N TRP A 24 5.97 -7.33 -0.26
CA TRP A 24 5.61 -6.71 -1.54
C TRP A 24 6.70 -6.89 -2.59
N GLN A 25 7.96 -6.67 -2.23
CA GLN A 25 9.09 -6.91 -3.13
C GLN A 25 9.15 -8.38 -3.56
N TYR A 26 8.95 -9.31 -2.63
CA TYR A 26 8.88 -10.74 -2.96
C TYR A 26 7.77 -11.07 -3.95
N MET A 27 6.59 -10.44 -3.81
CA MET A 27 5.49 -10.61 -4.76
C MET A 27 5.79 -10.06 -6.15
N ILE A 28 6.55 -8.97 -6.24
CA ILE A 28 7.02 -8.41 -7.51
C ILE A 28 8.02 -9.35 -8.17
N ASP A 29 8.95 -9.92 -7.40
CA ASP A 29 10.04 -10.76 -7.91
C ASP A 29 9.57 -12.20 -8.21
N HIS A 30 8.53 -12.69 -7.52
CA HIS A 30 8.05 -14.08 -7.57
C HIS A 30 6.52 -14.20 -7.76
N PRO A 31 5.91 -13.55 -8.78
CA PRO A 31 4.45 -13.47 -8.90
C PRO A 31 3.75 -14.82 -9.08
N SER A 32 4.35 -15.77 -9.79
CA SER A 32 3.78 -17.11 -9.98
C SER A 32 3.74 -17.91 -8.68
N GLU A 33 4.83 -17.88 -7.91
CA GLU A 33 4.89 -18.54 -6.61
C GLU A 33 3.92 -17.91 -5.61
N VAL A 34 3.82 -16.58 -5.61
CA VAL A 34 2.86 -15.88 -4.75
C VAL A 34 1.42 -16.24 -5.11
N ALA A 35 1.09 -16.47 -6.39
CA ALA A 35 -0.23 -16.98 -6.76
C ALA A 35 -0.52 -18.36 -6.14
N ASP A 36 0.46 -19.26 -6.12
CA ASP A 36 0.31 -20.58 -5.49
C ASP A 36 0.22 -20.48 -3.96
N LEU A 37 1.05 -19.64 -3.32
CA LEU A 37 0.95 -19.34 -1.88
C LEU A 37 -0.42 -18.74 -1.51
N PHE A 38 -0.93 -17.83 -2.35
CA PHE A 38 -2.23 -17.22 -2.18
C PHE A 38 -3.35 -18.26 -2.29
N LEU A 39 -3.30 -19.17 -3.26
CA LEU A 39 -4.27 -20.26 -3.41
C LEU A 39 -4.22 -21.25 -2.24
N LYS A 40 -3.02 -21.54 -1.71
CA LYS A 40 -2.86 -22.39 -0.53
C LYS A 40 -3.53 -21.78 0.71
N ALA A 41 -3.42 -20.47 0.89
CA ALA A 41 -4.05 -19.76 2.01
C ALA A 41 -5.56 -19.51 1.77
N ASN A 42 -6.01 -19.51 0.52
CA ASN A 42 -7.38 -19.17 0.12
C ASN A 42 -7.96 -20.27 -0.81
N PRO A 43 -8.23 -21.47 -0.29
CA PRO A 43 -8.57 -22.65 -1.11
C PRO A 43 -9.89 -22.51 -1.89
N ASN A 44 -10.74 -21.56 -1.52
CA ASN A 44 -12.03 -21.30 -2.18
C ASN A 44 -11.92 -20.34 -3.37
N ILE A 45 -10.73 -19.78 -3.65
CA ILE A 45 -10.54 -18.87 -4.79
C ILE A 45 -10.27 -19.65 -6.07
N ASP A 46 -10.90 -19.22 -7.18
CA ASP A 46 -10.61 -19.72 -8.51
C ASP A 46 -9.11 -19.55 -8.85
N PRO A 47 -8.38 -20.65 -9.16
CA PRO A 47 -6.99 -20.61 -9.56
C PRO A 47 -6.71 -19.72 -10.78
N ALA A 48 -7.61 -19.68 -11.76
CA ALA A 48 -7.43 -18.83 -12.95
C ALA A 48 -7.49 -17.35 -12.56
N TYR A 49 -8.44 -16.98 -11.71
CA TYR A 49 -8.54 -15.63 -11.16
C TYR A 49 -7.29 -15.24 -10.35
N ALA A 50 -6.82 -16.10 -9.46
CA ALA A 50 -5.63 -15.82 -8.65
C ALA A 50 -4.39 -15.56 -9.52
N ARG A 51 -4.15 -16.42 -10.52
CA ARG A 51 -3.00 -16.29 -11.44
C ARG A 51 -3.05 -15.03 -12.30
N ALA A 52 -4.25 -14.56 -12.67
CA ALA A 52 -4.41 -13.30 -13.38
C ALA A 52 -4.29 -12.08 -12.47
N LYS A 53 -4.77 -12.18 -11.23
CA LYS A 53 -4.82 -11.07 -10.27
C LYS A 53 -3.43 -10.64 -9.80
N ILE A 54 -2.56 -11.58 -9.46
CA ILE A 54 -1.26 -11.27 -8.85
C ILE A 54 -0.40 -10.34 -9.75
N PRO A 55 -0.21 -10.62 -11.06
CA PRO A 55 0.50 -9.72 -11.95
C PRO A 55 -0.15 -8.33 -12.07
N ALA A 56 -1.49 -8.27 -12.12
CA ALA A 56 -2.21 -7.00 -12.21
C ALA A 56 -2.00 -6.13 -10.96
N VAL A 57 -2.05 -6.73 -9.78
CA VAL A 57 -1.77 -6.03 -8.50
C VAL A 57 -0.32 -5.58 -8.43
N VAL A 58 0.64 -6.41 -8.86
CA VAL A 58 2.07 -6.06 -8.95
C VAL A 58 2.28 -4.83 -9.85
N SER A 59 1.56 -4.75 -10.97
CA SER A 59 1.62 -3.60 -11.88
C SER A 59 1.09 -2.33 -11.21
N LEU A 60 -0.07 -2.41 -10.55
CA LEU A 60 -0.69 -1.27 -9.86
C LEU A 60 0.14 -0.76 -8.66
N ALA A 61 0.88 -1.65 -7.99
CA ALA A 61 1.76 -1.28 -6.88
C ALA A 61 3.00 -0.49 -7.33
N GLN A 62 3.33 -0.49 -8.63
CA GLN A 62 4.52 0.14 -9.21
C GLN A 62 4.16 1.39 -10.03
N SER A 63 3.56 2.39 -9.37
CA SER A 63 3.32 3.72 -9.95
C SER A 63 4.62 4.50 -10.18
N GLU A 64 4.56 5.57 -10.99
CA GLU A 64 5.70 6.48 -11.18
C GLU A 64 6.23 7.06 -9.85
N THR A 65 5.35 7.32 -8.88
CA THR A 65 5.71 7.71 -7.52
C THR A 65 6.56 6.64 -6.84
N THR A 66 6.09 5.40 -6.82
CA THR A 66 6.80 4.30 -6.14
C THR A 66 8.10 3.92 -6.84
N LYS A 67 8.18 4.04 -8.17
CA LYS A 67 9.43 3.88 -8.92
C LYS A 67 10.47 4.95 -8.53
N ARG A 68 10.02 6.19 -8.29
CA ARG A 68 10.89 7.32 -7.95
C ARG A 68 11.27 7.39 -6.46
N LEU A 69 10.33 7.08 -5.57
CA LEU A 69 10.47 7.31 -4.12
C LEU A 69 10.60 6.02 -3.31
N GLY A 70 10.37 4.86 -3.92
CA GLY A 70 10.36 3.55 -3.29
C GLY A 70 8.94 2.99 -3.10
N LEU A 71 8.84 1.65 -3.00
CA LEU A 71 7.57 0.97 -2.73
C LEU A 71 6.92 1.49 -1.44
N GLY A 72 5.60 1.69 -1.50
CA GLY A 72 4.81 2.21 -0.38
C GLY A 72 4.87 3.73 -0.18
N ALA A 73 5.65 4.46 -0.99
CA ALA A 73 5.66 5.91 -0.95
C ALA A 73 4.36 6.53 -1.48
N SER A 74 3.97 7.65 -0.88
CA SER A 74 2.90 8.52 -1.39
C SER A 74 3.37 9.97 -1.42
N THR A 75 2.73 10.80 -2.26
CA THR A 75 3.03 12.23 -2.36
C THR A 75 1.87 13.13 -1.96
N ARG A 76 2.19 14.39 -1.63
CA ARG A 76 1.18 15.38 -1.24
C ARG A 76 0.16 15.60 -2.36
N GLU A 77 0.61 15.60 -3.60
CA GLU A 77 -0.21 15.81 -4.79
C GLU A 77 -1.23 14.68 -4.97
N GLU A 78 -0.83 13.42 -4.71
CA GLU A 78 -1.75 12.27 -4.76
C GLU A 78 -2.84 12.36 -3.68
N TRP A 79 -2.46 12.78 -2.47
CA TRP A 79 -3.41 13.01 -1.38
C TRP A 79 -4.35 14.20 -1.64
N GLU A 80 -3.84 15.29 -2.24
CA GLU A 80 -4.65 16.43 -2.65
C GLU A 80 -5.66 16.06 -3.74
N ALA A 81 -5.23 15.28 -4.73
CA ALA A 81 -6.11 14.76 -5.78
C ALA A 81 -7.22 13.87 -5.19
N MET A 82 -6.87 12.97 -4.25
CA MET A 82 -7.84 12.13 -3.56
C MET A 82 -8.84 12.97 -2.74
N GLN A 83 -8.36 13.93 -1.95
CA GLN A 83 -9.24 14.81 -1.17
C GLN A 83 -10.19 15.60 -2.08
N LYS A 84 -9.69 16.15 -3.18
CA LYS A 84 -10.53 16.87 -4.15
C LYS A 84 -11.66 15.99 -4.66
N MET A 85 -11.36 14.76 -5.04
CA MET A 85 -12.35 13.78 -5.49
C MET A 85 -13.40 13.47 -4.40
N LEU A 86 -12.96 13.28 -3.15
CA LEU A 86 -13.86 12.97 -2.04
C LEU A 86 -14.78 14.16 -1.67
N LEU A 87 -14.29 15.39 -1.79
CA LEU A 87 -15.11 16.61 -1.62
C LEU A 87 -16.14 16.75 -2.75
N GLU A 88 -15.72 16.52 -4.00
CA GLU A 88 -16.59 16.59 -5.17
C GLU A 88 -17.76 15.60 -5.07
N PHE A 89 -17.47 14.37 -4.64
CA PHE A 89 -18.50 13.36 -4.41
C PHE A 89 -19.26 13.50 -3.09
N LYS A 90 -18.99 14.56 -2.31
CA LYS A 90 -19.63 14.82 -1.00
C LYS A 90 -19.47 13.66 -0.01
N ILE A 91 -18.35 12.95 -0.11
CA ILE A 91 -17.92 11.96 0.89
C ILE A 91 -17.24 12.68 2.06
N LEU A 92 -16.55 13.80 1.77
CA LEU A 92 -16.04 14.74 2.76
C LEU A 92 -16.86 16.03 2.74
N ASP A 93 -17.18 16.55 3.93
CA ASP A 93 -17.88 17.84 4.09
C ASP A 93 -16.93 19.04 3.98
N ALA A 94 -15.66 18.86 4.36
CA ALA A 94 -14.65 19.91 4.38
C ALA A 94 -13.22 19.36 4.16
N PRO A 95 -12.28 20.19 3.68
CA PRO A 95 -10.87 19.81 3.57
C PRO A 95 -10.26 19.40 4.92
N ILE A 96 -9.31 18.47 4.88
CA ILE A 96 -8.58 17.95 6.05
C ILE A 96 -7.10 18.33 5.91
N GLU A 97 -6.42 18.45 7.06
CA GLU A 97 -4.98 18.68 7.10
C GLU A 97 -4.19 17.42 6.69
N LEU A 98 -3.88 17.31 5.39
CA LEU A 98 -3.23 16.14 4.80
C LEU A 98 -1.87 15.79 5.41
N ALA A 99 -1.13 16.78 5.92
CA ALA A 99 0.17 16.57 6.55
C ALA A 99 0.10 15.70 7.82
N LYS A 100 -1.10 15.55 8.41
CA LYS A 100 -1.34 14.67 9.56
C LYS A 100 -1.79 13.27 9.16
N LEU A 101 -2.15 13.04 7.89
CA LEU A 101 -2.77 11.80 7.44
C LEU A 101 -1.78 10.76 6.92
N TYR A 102 -0.59 11.19 6.49
CA TYR A 102 0.43 10.29 5.96
C TYR A 102 1.85 10.75 6.28
N THR A 103 2.78 9.81 6.30
CA THR A 103 4.23 10.06 6.35
C THR A 103 4.97 8.93 5.64
N ASN A 104 6.11 9.28 5.03
CA ASN A 104 7.04 8.32 4.43
C ASN A 104 8.20 7.94 5.38
N ASP A 105 8.22 8.45 6.62
CA ASP A 105 9.33 8.30 7.57
C ASP A 105 9.63 6.85 7.99
N PHE A 106 8.67 5.94 7.78
CA PHE A 106 8.78 4.52 8.13
C PHE A 106 9.18 3.62 6.96
N LEU A 107 9.37 4.17 5.76
CA LEU A 107 9.76 3.40 4.57
C LEU A 107 11.24 3.02 4.56
N ARG A 108 12.06 3.60 5.46
CA ARG A 108 13.49 3.37 5.60
C ARG A 108 13.84 2.84 6.99
#